data_AF-A0A6B2XMH3-F1
#
_entry.id   AF-A0A6B2XMH3-F1
#
_cell.length_a   1.000
_cell.length_b   1.000
_cell.length_c   1.000
_cell.angle_alpha   90.00
_cell.angle_beta   90.00
_cell.angle_gamma   90.00
#
_symmetry.space_group_name_H-M   'P 1'
#
loop_
_entity.id
_entity.type
_entity.pdbx_description
1 polymer ?
#
loop_
_entity_poly.entity_id
_entity_poly.type
_entity_poly.pdbx_seq_one_letter_code
_entity_poly.pdbx_strand_id
1 'polypeptide(L)'
;MTADARPAADPGATVRALVDRGLPQDVIDVHAACPYYSVIELEQLGDVDLLDLRDRLESVVWVGDEEFAAHGLAPEDIAGLRRWALDWESDLGLRILEEYDEEYDDSQGAER
;
A
#
# COMPACT_ATOMS: atom_id res chain seq x y z
N MET A 1 15.43 21.94 -15.57
CA MET A 1 15.45 21.00 -14.44
C MET A 1 14.33 21.45 -13.51
N THR A 2 13.10 21.10 -13.88
CA THR A 2 11.90 21.54 -13.16
C THR A 2 11.83 20.69 -11.90
N ALA A 3 11.80 21.34 -10.73
CA ALA A 3 11.54 20.63 -9.48
C ALA A 3 10.19 19.93 -9.65
N ASP A 4 10.21 18.60 -9.65
CA ASP A 4 9.02 17.77 -9.66
C ASP A 4 8.27 18.09 -8.37
N ALA A 5 7.23 18.93 -8.49
CA ALA A 5 6.53 19.48 -7.34
C ALA A 5 5.83 18.31 -6.65
N ARG A 6 6.30 17.97 -5.45
CA ARG A 6 5.70 16.97 -4.57
C ARG A 6 4.18 17.21 -4.52
N PRO A 7 3.34 16.17 -4.64
CA PRO A 7 1.89 16.32 -4.67
C PRO A 7 1.42 17.14 -3.47
N ALA A 8 0.41 17.99 -3.69
CA ALA A 8 -0.13 18.88 -2.65
C ALA A 8 -0.84 18.13 -1.51
N ALA A 9 -1.14 16.84 -1.69
CA ALA A 9 -1.77 15.98 -0.70
C ALA A 9 -0.74 15.45 0.32
N ASP A 10 -1.14 15.36 1.58
CA ASP A 10 -0.35 14.74 2.64
C ASP A 10 -0.29 13.22 2.41
N PRO A 11 0.88 12.65 2.06
CA PRO A 11 1.01 11.23 1.76
C PRO A 11 0.61 10.33 2.93
N GLY A 12 0.84 10.75 4.17
CA GLY A 12 0.47 9.97 5.35
C GLY A 12 -1.05 9.89 5.52
N ALA A 13 -1.73 11.02 5.31
CA ALA A 13 -3.19 11.06 5.33
C ALA A 13 -3.82 10.19 4.22
N THR A 14 -3.17 10.13 3.06
CA THR A 14 -3.61 9.30 1.93
C THR A 14 -3.47 7.81 2.21
N VAL A 15 -2.34 7.37 2.80
CA VAL A 15 -2.16 5.96 3.21
C VAL A 15 -3.17 5.58 4.28
N ARG A 16 -3.40 6.45 5.26
CA ARG A 16 -4.39 6.20 6.32
C ARG A 16 -5.81 6.09 5.78
N ALA A 17 -6.15 6.95 4.81
CA ALA A 17 -7.38 6.85 4.06
C ALA A 17 -7.55 5.49 3.37
N LEU A 18 -6.51 4.98 2.68
CA LEU A 18 -6.55 3.66 2.07
C LEU A 18 -6.88 2.57 3.12
N VAL A 19 -6.22 2.61 4.29
CA VAL A 19 -6.45 1.65 5.37
C VAL A 19 -7.88 1.74 5.94
N ASP A 20 -8.36 2.95 6.20
CA ASP A 20 -9.65 3.20 6.83
C ASP A 20 -10.83 2.81 5.94
N ARG A 21 -10.82 3.26 4.68
CA ARG A 21 -11.98 3.18 3.77
C ARG A 21 -11.75 2.27 2.57
N GLY A 22 -10.54 2.21 2.01
CA GLY A 22 -10.21 1.31 0.90
C GLY A 22 -10.98 1.57 -0.39
N LEU A 23 -11.30 2.84 -0.70
CA LEU A 23 -11.99 3.19 -1.94
C LEU A 23 -11.02 3.19 -3.13
N PRO A 24 -11.51 3.00 -4.37
CA PRO A 24 -10.67 3.05 -5.57
C PRO A 24 -9.85 4.34 -5.67
N GLN A 25 -10.42 5.50 -5.30
CA GLN A 25 -9.72 6.79 -5.26
C GLN A 25 -8.50 6.77 -4.31
N ASP A 26 -8.60 6.07 -3.18
CA ASP A 26 -7.53 6.05 -2.19
C ASP A 26 -6.33 5.28 -2.70
N VAL A 27 -6.59 4.15 -3.37
CA VAL A 27 -5.55 3.35 -4.04
C VAL A 27 -4.85 4.20 -5.10
N ILE A 28 -5.62 4.96 -5.89
CA ILE A 28 -5.08 5.87 -6.93
C ILE A 28 -4.23 6.97 -6.30
N ASP A 29 -4.71 7.60 -5.22
CA ASP A 29 -4.00 8.69 -4.57
C ASP A 29 -2.67 8.22 -3.94
N VAL A 30 -2.64 7.03 -3.33
CA VAL A 30 -1.40 6.43 -2.82
C VAL A 30 -0.46 6.09 -3.97
N HIS A 31 -0.95 5.46 -5.05
CA HIS A 31 -0.12 5.13 -6.20
C HIS A 31 0.48 6.36 -6.89
N ALA A 32 -0.26 7.47 -6.95
CA ALA A 32 0.23 8.74 -7.46
C ALA A 32 1.36 9.36 -6.61
N ALA A 33 1.51 8.94 -5.35
CA ALA A 33 2.59 9.37 -4.47
C ALA A 33 3.89 8.55 -4.64
N CYS A 34 3.81 7.32 -5.18
CA CYS A 34 4.95 6.41 -5.35
C CYS A 34 6.13 6.93 -6.19
N PRO A 35 5.98 7.89 -7.12
CA PRO A 35 7.13 8.54 -7.75
C PRO A 35 7.97 9.42 -6.81
N TYR A 36 7.41 9.82 -5.66
CA TYR A 36 8.02 10.77 -4.72
C TYR A 36 8.39 10.17 -3.36
N TYR A 37 7.86 9.00 -3.06
CA TYR A 37 8.02 8.29 -1.81
C TYR A 37 8.13 6.80 -2.10
N SER A 38 9.09 6.14 -1.47
CA SER A 38 9.11 4.68 -1.40
C SER A 38 7.92 4.16 -0.59
N VAL A 39 7.55 2.90 -0.81
CA VAL A 39 6.51 2.21 -0.02
C VAL A 39 6.82 2.24 1.48
N ILE A 40 8.09 2.09 1.86
CA ILE A 40 8.57 2.17 3.25
C ILE A 40 8.38 3.57 3.86
N GLU A 41 8.56 4.64 3.08
CA GLU A 41 8.27 6.00 3.55
C GLU A 41 6.76 6.23 3.70
N LEU A 42 5.95 5.69 2.79
CA LEU A 42 4.49 5.77 2.86
C LEU A 42 3.94 5.06 4.10
N GLU A 43 4.46 3.86 4.43
CA GLU A 43 4.14 3.13 5.66
C GLU A 43 4.39 4.00 6.91
N GLN A 44 5.60 4.56 7.01
CA GLN A 44 6.01 5.38 8.15
C GLN A 44 5.23 6.68 8.28
N LEU A 45 4.93 7.35 7.16
CA LEU A 45 4.14 8.59 7.16
C LEU A 45 2.67 8.30 7.51
N GLY A 46 2.17 7.13 7.09
CA GLY A 46 0.82 6.66 7.36
C GLY A 46 0.58 6.31 8.83
N ASP A 47 1.60 5.83 9.55
CA ASP A 47 1.46 5.32 10.92
C ASP A 47 0.25 4.37 11.03
N VAL A 48 0.23 3.38 10.14
CA VAL A 48 -0.85 2.39 9.98
C VAL A 48 -0.38 1.00 10.39
N ASP A 49 -1.33 0.16 10.77
CA ASP A 49 -1.07 -1.27 10.95
C ASP A 49 -0.76 -1.91 9.59
N LEU A 50 0.36 -2.66 9.53
CA LEU A 50 0.85 -3.25 8.28
C LEU A 50 -0.02 -4.42 7.80
N LEU A 51 -0.67 -5.15 8.72
CA LEU A 51 -1.58 -6.23 8.36
C LEU A 51 -2.86 -5.66 7.76
N ASP A 52 -3.42 -4.62 8.37
CA ASP A 52 -4.59 -3.93 7.82
C ASP A 52 -4.28 -3.34 6.43
N LEU A 53 -3.10 -2.73 6.26
CA LEU A 53 -2.65 -2.21 4.96
C LEU A 53 -2.51 -3.33 3.92
N ARG A 54 -1.92 -4.47 4.29
CA ARG A 54 -1.77 -5.63 3.41
C ARG A 54 -3.13 -6.13 2.94
N ASP A 55 -4.10 -6.30 3.85
CA ASP A 55 -5.44 -6.77 3.52
C ASP A 55 -6.17 -5.80 2.58
N ARG A 56 -5.96 -4.49 2.75
CA ARG A 56 -6.50 -3.49 1.81
C ARG A 56 -5.85 -3.56 0.44
N LEU A 57 -4.55 -3.76 0.35
CA LEU A 57 -3.86 -3.93 -0.92
C LEU A 57 -4.29 -5.22 -1.63
N GLU A 58 -4.48 -6.32 -0.89
CA GLU A 58 -5.03 -7.57 -1.43
C GLU A 58 -6.42 -7.35 -2.04
N SER A 59 -7.25 -6.50 -1.43
CA SER A 59 -8.60 -6.22 -1.94
C SER A 59 -8.62 -5.56 -3.33
N VAL A 60 -7.53 -4.87 -3.72
CA VAL A 60 -7.44 -4.08 -4.97
C VAL A 60 -7.66 -4.93 -6.21
N VAL A 61 -7.25 -6.20 -6.22
CA VAL A 61 -7.43 -7.08 -7.40
C VAL A 61 -8.88 -7.47 -7.66
N TRP A 62 -9.78 -7.26 -6.69
CA TRP A 62 -11.20 -7.62 -6.79
C TRP A 62 -12.11 -6.46 -7.20
N VAL A 63 -11.61 -5.22 -7.11
CA VAL A 63 -12.32 -4.01 -7.59
C VAL A 63 -12.53 -4.09 -9.10
N GLY A 64 -13.68 -3.69 -9.64
CA GLY A 64 -13.96 -3.74 -11.09
C GLY A 64 -13.14 -2.71 -11.89
N ASP A 65 -12.84 -3.02 -13.16
CA ASP A 65 -12.16 -2.06 -14.04
C ASP A 65 -13.02 -0.80 -14.26
N GLU A 66 -14.34 -0.95 -14.28
CA GLU A 66 -15.31 0.13 -14.39
C GLU A 66 -15.26 1.11 -13.21
N GLU A 67 -14.90 0.63 -12.01
CA GLU A 67 -14.80 1.46 -10.83
C GLU A 67 -13.57 2.37 -10.94
N PHE A 68 -12.42 1.83 -11.33
CA PHE A 68 -11.22 2.64 -11.60
C PHE A 68 -11.39 3.55 -12.82
N ALA A 69 -12.07 3.07 -13.87
CA ALA A 69 -12.35 3.89 -15.06
C ALA A 69 -13.27 5.07 -14.75
N ALA A 70 -14.16 4.97 -13.75
CA ALA A 70 -14.96 6.10 -13.27
C ALA A 70 -14.10 7.22 -12.66
N HIS A 71 -12.89 6.90 -12.21
CA HIS A 71 -11.87 7.86 -11.77
C HIS A 71 -10.94 8.33 -12.90
N GLY A 72 -11.17 7.89 -14.15
CA GLY A 72 -10.45 8.35 -15.34
C GLY A 72 -9.20 7.54 -15.69
N LEU A 73 -8.97 6.38 -15.06
CA LEU A 73 -7.85 5.51 -15.42
C LEU A 73 -8.11 4.77 -16.73
N ALA A 74 -7.09 4.70 -17.58
CA ALA A 74 -7.11 3.84 -18.76
C ALA A 74 -6.82 2.38 -18.36
N PRO A 75 -7.26 1.38 -19.15
CA PRO A 75 -7.05 -0.04 -18.83
C PRO A 75 -5.59 -0.43 -18.53
N GLU A 76 -4.63 0.17 -19.23
CA GLU A 76 -3.20 -0.01 -19.00
C GLU A 76 -2.74 0.52 -17.63
N ASP A 77 -3.28 1.66 -17.20
CA ASP A 77 -2.98 2.26 -15.90
C ASP A 77 -3.62 1.43 -14.78
N ILE A 78 -4.82 0.88 -15.00
CA ILE A 78 -5.47 -0.04 -14.06
C ILE A 78 -4.61 -1.29 -13.87
N ALA A 79 -4.09 -1.87 -14.96
CA ALA A 79 -3.21 -3.03 -14.89
C ALA A 79 -1.90 -2.71 -14.12
N GLY A 80 -1.32 -1.52 -14.37
CA GLY A 80 -0.17 -1.04 -13.63
C GLY A 80 -0.45 -0.86 -12.13
N LEU A 81 -1.59 -0.24 -11.79
CA LEU A 81 -2.05 -0.03 -10.42
C LEU A 81 -2.21 -1.35 -9.67
N ARG A 82 -2.87 -2.35 -10.28
CA ARG A 82 -3.04 -3.67 -9.65
C ARG A 82 -1.71 -4.39 -9.46
N ARG A 83 -0.80 -4.27 -10.44
CA ARG A 83 0.52 -4.88 -10.32
C ARG A 83 1.32 -4.26 -9.18
N TRP A 84 1.29 -2.94 -9.06
CA TRP A 84 1.89 -2.21 -7.96
C TRP A 84 1.31 -2.63 -6.60
N ALA A 85 -0.02 -2.70 -6.48
CA ALA A 85 -0.66 -3.10 -5.24
C ALA A 85 -0.29 -4.53 -4.83
N LEU A 86 -0.25 -5.45 -5.79
CA LEU A 86 0.17 -6.84 -5.56
C LEU A 86 1.64 -6.94 -5.13
N ASP A 87 2.54 -6.19 -5.77
CA ASP A 87 3.96 -6.22 -5.42
C ASP A 87 4.20 -5.70 -3.99
N TRP A 88 3.44 -4.69 -3.56
CA TRP A 88 3.52 -4.19 -2.18
C TRP A 88 2.85 -5.13 -1.17
N GLU A 89 1.67 -5.68 -1.48
CA GLU A 89 1.01 -6.70 -0.65
C GLU A 89 1.94 -7.88 -0.39
N SER A 90 2.63 -8.36 -1.43
CA SER A 90 3.55 -9.48 -1.33
C SER A 90 4.81 -9.16 -0.51
N ASP A 91 5.35 -7.93 -0.64
CA ASP A 91 6.45 -7.46 0.21
C ASP A 91 6.05 -7.42 1.70
N LEU A 92 4.87 -6.86 1.99
CA LEU A 92 4.31 -6.85 3.35
C LEU A 92 4.09 -8.26 3.86
N GLY A 93 3.54 -9.17 3.05
CA GLY A 93 3.32 -10.56 3.43
C GLY A 93 4.61 -11.28 3.84
N LEU A 94 5.72 -11.03 3.14
CA LEU A 94 7.02 -11.59 3.50
C LEU A 94 7.56 -11.01 4.81
N ARG A 95 7.50 -9.68 4.98
CA ARG A 95 7.99 -9.00 6.20
C ARG A 95 7.19 -9.38 7.44
N ILE A 96 5.86 -9.44 7.31
CA ILE A 96 4.97 -9.86 8.39
C ILE A 96 5.25 -11.32 8.78
N LEU A 97 5.44 -12.21 7.80
CA LEU A 97 5.79 -13.60 8.09
C LEU A 97 7.15 -13.73 8.80
N GLU A 98 8.15 -12.95 8.37
CA GLU A 98 9.47 -12.89 9.00
C GLU A 98 9.37 -12.43 10.47
N GLU A 99 8.59 -11.37 10.75
CA GLU A 99 8.36 -10.88 12.12
C GLU A 99 7.69 -11.94 13.01
N TYR A 100 6.69 -12.67 12.48
CA TYR A 100 6.08 -13.78 13.21
C TYR A 100 7.10 -14.88 13.52
N ASP A 101 7.91 -15.31 12.56
CA ASP A 101 8.93 -16.36 12.76
C ASP A 101 9.96 -15.95 13.83
N GLU A 102 10.37 -14.67 13.87
CA GLU A 102 11.25 -14.13 14.91
C GLU A 102 10.60 -14.12 16.30
N GLU A 103 9.34 -13.71 16.41
CA GLU A 103 8.58 -13.76 17.67
C GLU A 103 8.43 -15.20 18.17
N TYR A 104 8.17 -16.15 17.26
CA TYR A 104 8.12 -17.57 17.59
C TYR A 104 9.49 -18.10 18.07
N ASP A 105 10.61 -17.71 17.45
CA ASP A 105 11.95 -18.14 17.89
C ASP A 105 12.34 -17.52 19.26
N ASP A 106 12.06 -16.24 19.50
CA ASP A 106 12.32 -15.59 20.80
C ASP A 106 11.49 -16.22 21.94
N SER A 107 10.21 -16.53 21.67
CA SER A 107 9.34 -17.22 22.63
C SER A 107 9.82 -18.64 22.97
N GLN A 108 10.41 -19.38 22.02
CA GLN A 108 10.99 -20.72 22.24
C GLN A 108 12.42 -20.67 22.82
N GLY A 109 13.16 -19.60 22.60
CA GLY A 109 14.48 -19.34 23.17
C GLY A 109 14.44 -18.94 24.64
N ALA A 110 13.36 -18.28 25.09
CA ALA A 110 13.13 -17.87 26.47
C ALA A 110 12.76 -19.04 27.42
N GLU A 111 12.39 -20.21 26.89
CA GLU A 111 12.05 -21.42 27.65
C GLU A 111 13.26 -22.35 27.95
N ARG A 112 14.51 -21.92 27.70
CA ARG A 112 15.73 -22.73 27.93
C ARG A 112 16.54 -22.35 29.17
#